data_AF-A0A527H9L6-F1
#
_entry.id   AF-A0A527H9L6-F1
#
_cell.length_a   1.000
_cell.length_b   1.000
_cell.length_c   1.000
_cell.angle_alpha   90.00
_cell.angle_beta   90.00
_cell.angle_gamma   90.00
#
_symmetry.space_group_name_H-M   'P 1'
#
loop_
_entity.id
_entity.type
_entity.pdbx_description
1 polymer ?
#
loop_
_entity_poly.entity_id
_entity_poly.type
_entity_poly.pdbx_seq_one_letter_code
_entity_poly.pdbx_strand_id
1 'polypeptide(L)'
;MTEKLPFEALSVETLAARLGGNEALCAKIGKDTGAWKVREVGDGNLNLVFIVEGASGAAVVKQALPYVRLVGDSWPLPLKRSFLFSDPYFDAKMNRHTSPQLDGLVADLRADRDLKVEAQRLKHIFAANAETLLHGDLHSGSIMVTDSETRMIDPEFAFYG
;
A
#
# COMPACT_ATOMS: atom_id res chain seq x y z
N MET A 1 -28.79 -9.77 -13.25
CA MET A 1 -27.41 -9.25 -13.37
C MET A 1 -27.41 -7.90 -12.68
N THR A 2 -26.78 -7.76 -11.51
CA THR A 2 -26.59 -6.44 -10.89
C THR A 2 -25.62 -5.66 -11.76
N GLU A 3 -26.07 -4.54 -12.33
CA GLU A 3 -25.18 -3.62 -13.05
C GLU A 3 -23.99 -3.29 -12.14
N LYS A 4 -22.77 -3.58 -12.61
CA LYS A 4 -21.57 -3.15 -11.92
C LYS A 4 -21.49 -1.63 -12.08
N LEU A 5 -21.75 -0.91 -11.00
CA LEU A 5 -21.48 0.52 -10.94
C LEU A 5 -20.00 0.78 -11.26
N PRO A 6 -19.69 1.83 -12.04
CA PRO A 6 -18.30 2.20 -12.30
C PRO A 6 -17.58 2.54 -10.99
N PHE A 7 -16.28 2.21 -10.93
CA PHE A 7 -15.43 2.62 -9.82
C PHE A 7 -15.36 4.15 -9.77
N GLU A 8 -15.46 4.70 -8.56
CA GLU A 8 -15.30 6.13 -8.31
C GLU A 8 -14.39 6.31 -7.09
N ALA A 9 -13.32 7.10 -7.26
CA ALA A 9 -12.44 7.44 -6.16
C ALA A 9 -13.16 8.37 -5.17
N LEU A 10 -13.06 8.06 -3.89
CA LEU A 10 -13.55 8.94 -2.83
C LEU A 10 -12.70 10.20 -2.78
N SER A 11 -13.34 11.30 -2.40
CA SER A 11 -12.68 12.55 -2.05
C SER A 11 -13.19 13.04 -0.70
N VAL A 12 -12.57 14.09 -0.18
CA VAL A 12 -13.01 14.73 1.08
C VAL A 12 -14.48 15.17 0.98
N GLU A 13 -14.91 15.60 -0.21
CA GLU A 13 -16.24 16.12 -0.50
C GLU A 13 -17.28 15.00 -0.71
N THR A 14 -16.89 13.89 -1.33
CA THR A 14 -17.85 12.82 -1.70
C THR A 14 -18.00 11.75 -0.63
N LEU A 15 -17.04 11.60 0.28
CA LEU A 15 -16.99 10.48 1.23
C LEU A 15 -18.20 10.43 2.16
N ALA A 16 -18.59 11.55 2.76
CA ALA A 16 -19.70 11.59 3.71
C ALA A 16 -21.04 11.20 3.05
N ALA A 17 -21.29 11.70 1.83
CA ALA A 17 -22.46 11.35 1.05
C ALA A 17 -22.44 9.86 0.65
N ARG A 18 -21.27 9.34 0.25
CA ARG A 18 -21.13 7.94 -0.18
C ARG A 18 -21.30 6.94 0.96
N LEU A 19 -20.80 7.26 2.15
CA LEU A 19 -20.78 6.34 3.30
C LEU A 19 -21.90 6.58 4.32
N GLY A 20 -22.72 7.63 4.16
CA GLY A 20 -23.80 7.94 5.09
C GLY A 20 -24.89 6.86 5.21
N GLY A 21 -25.02 5.99 4.21
CA GLY A 21 -25.89 4.81 4.25
C GLY A 21 -25.29 3.61 5.00
N ASN A 22 -24.02 3.66 5.41
CA ASN A 22 -23.39 2.56 6.13
C ASN A 22 -23.76 2.61 7.62
N GLU A 23 -24.76 1.81 8.00
CA GLU A 23 -25.28 1.77 9.37
C GLU A 23 -24.21 1.46 10.41
N ALA A 24 -23.27 0.56 10.11
CA ALA A 24 -22.19 0.20 11.03
C ALA A 24 -21.22 1.36 11.29
N LEU A 25 -20.87 2.12 10.24
CA LEU A 25 -20.06 3.31 10.36
C LEU A 25 -20.82 4.41 11.12
N CYS A 26 -22.05 4.71 10.71
CA CYS A 26 -22.88 5.73 11.34
C CYS A 26 -23.20 5.42 12.81
N ALA A 27 -23.28 4.14 13.20
CA ALA A 27 -23.42 3.74 14.59
C ALA A 27 -22.18 4.02 15.44
N LYS A 28 -20.99 4.10 14.82
CA LYS A 28 -19.72 4.40 15.51
C LYS A 28 -19.45 5.91 15.59
N ILE A 29 -19.65 6.63 14.49
CA ILE A 29 -19.22 8.03 14.38
C ILE A 29 -20.37 9.05 14.36
N GLY A 30 -21.62 8.60 14.24
CA GLY A 30 -22.82 9.44 14.27
C GLY A 30 -23.52 9.50 12.90
N LYS A 31 -24.85 9.63 12.91
CA LYS A 31 -25.70 9.58 11.71
C LYS A 31 -25.77 10.89 10.91
N ASP A 32 -25.44 12.01 11.53
CA ASP A 32 -25.42 13.32 10.85
C ASP A 32 -24.14 13.46 10.02
N THR A 33 -24.20 13.02 8.78
CA THR A 33 -23.06 13.05 7.84
C THR A 33 -22.69 14.48 7.42
N GLY A 34 -23.61 15.44 7.53
CA GLY A 34 -23.34 16.85 7.27
C GLY A 34 -22.39 17.48 8.31
N ALA A 35 -22.33 16.88 9.50
CA ALA A 35 -21.41 17.29 10.57
C ALA A 35 -20.06 16.54 10.53
N TRP A 36 -19.87 15.59 9.62
CA TRP A 36 -18.62 14.84 9.53
C TRP A 36 -17.47 15.73 9.04
N LYS A 37 -16.34 15.67 9.72
CA LYS A 37 -15.08 16.27 9.29
C LYS A 37 -14.22 15.19 8.63
N VAL A 38 -13.89 15.40 7.37
CA VAL A 38 -13.12 14.44 6.58
C VAL A 38 -11.77 15.06 6.24
N ARG A 39 -10.69 14.28 6.41
CA ARG A 39 -9.35 14.63 5.94
C ARG A 39 -8.69 13.45 5.26
N GLU A 40 -8.08 13.68 4.10
CA GLU A 40 -7.20 12.70 3.45
C GLU A 40 -5.81 12.80 4.09
N VAL A 41 -5.23 11.66 4.47
CA VAL A 41 -4.01 11.56 5.28
C VAL A 41 -3.04 10.52 4.74
N GLY A 42 -3.34 9.90 3.60
CA GLY A 42 -2.48 8.89 3.01
C GLY A 42 -1.20 9.51 2.48
N ASP A 43 -0.08 9.14 3.10
CA ASP A 43 1.28 9.37 2.62
C ASP A 43 1.86 8.13 1.90
N GLY A 44 1.09 7.04 1.86
CA GLY A 44 1.42 5.78 1.20
C GLY A 44 1.25 5.78 -0.32
N ASN A 45 1.85 4.79 -0.98
CA ASN A 45 1.99 4.75 -2.43
C ASN A 45 0.78 4.18 -3.19
N LEU A 46 -0.16 3.52 -2.50
CA LEU A 46 -1.17 2.65 -3.12
C LEU A 46 -2.61 3.11 -2.92
N ASN A 47 -2.95 3.57 -1.72
CA ASN A 47 -4.33 3.73 -1.29
C ASN A 47 -4.64 5.18 -0.90
N LEU A 48 -5.93 5.54 -0.98
CA LEU A 48 -6.45 6.74 -0.31
C LEU A 48 -6.78 6.38 1.13
N VAL A 49 -6.36 7.21 2.08
CA VAL A 49 -6.66 7.01 3.50
C VAL A 49 -7.29 8.28 4.03
N PHE A 50 -8.48 8.15 4.61
CA PHE A 50 -9.21 9.26 5.21
C PHE A 50 -9.38 9.03 6.69
N ILE A 51 -9.27 10.10 7.47
CA ILE A 51 -9.78 10.15 8.84
C ILE A 51 -11.10 10.92 8.80
N VAL A 52 -12.13 10.28 9.34
CA VAL A 52 -13.50 10.80 9.39
C VAL A 52 -13.88 10.96 10.85
N GLU A 53 -14.17 12.18 11.27
CA GLU A 53 -14.60 12.51 12.63
C GLU A 53 -16.07 12.92 12.60
N GLY A 54 -16.91 12.23 13.36
CA GLY A 54 -18.31 12.59 13.56
C GLY A 54 -18.61 12.87 15.03
N ALA A 55 -19.88 13.11 15.33
CA ALA A 55 -20.32 13.57 16.66
C ALA A 55 -19.99 12.59 17.80
N SER A 56 -19.92 11.27 17.53
CA SER A 56 -19.72 10.25 18.56
C SER A 56 -18.37 9.54 18.50
N GLY A 57 -17.53 9.83 17.50
CA GLY A 57 -16.25 9.16 17.34
C GLY A 57 -15.59 9.41 15.99
N ALA A 58 -14.53 8.66 15.73
CA ALA A 58 -13.77 8.73 14.48
C ALA A 58 -13.56 7.35 13.84
N ALA A 59 -13.34 7.34 12.54
CA ALA A 59 -13.02 6.15 11.76
C ALA A 59 -11.92 6.44 10.74
N VAL A 60 -11.15 5.41 10.41
CA VAL A 60 -10.22 5.42 9.27
C VAL A 60 -10.91 4.72 8.11
N VAL A 61 -11.00 5.40 6.97
CA VAL A 61 -11.52 4.83 5.72
C VAL A 61 -10.36 4.69 4.75
N LYS A 62 -10.09 3.47 4.30
CA LYS A 62 -9.06 3.17 3.31
C LYS A 62 -9.71 2.67 2.02
N GLN A 63 -9.36 3.28 0.89
CA GLN A 63 -9.85 2.88 -0.43
C GLN A 63 -8.68 2.52 -1.33
N ALA A 64 -8.73 1.29 -1.88
CA ALA A 64 -7.84 0.87 -2.95
C ALA A 64 -8.26 1.50 -4.28
N LEU A 65 -7.28 2.09 -4.97
CA LEU A 65 -7.43 2.55 -6.34
C LEU A 65 -7.11 1.39 -7.30
N PRO A 66 -7.66 1.38 -8.53
CA PRO A 66 -7.34 0.35 -9.53
C PRO A 66 -5.91 0.48 -10.11
N TYR A 67 -5.09 1.39 -9.59
CA TYR A 67 -3.73 1.72 -10.03
C TYR A 67 -2.87 2.15 -8.84
N VAL A 68 -1.54 2.15 -9.02
CA VAL A 68 -0.59 2.65 -8.00
C VAL A 68 -0.77 4.16 -7.85
N ARG A 69 -1.24 4.64 -6.69
CA ARG A 69 -1.47 6.08 -6.43
C ARG A 69 -0.25 6.95 -6.76
N LEU A 70 0.97 6.50 -6.43
CA LEU A 70 2.21 7.24 -6.70
C LEU A 70 2.49 7.47 -8.20
N VAL A 71 2.03 6.56 -9.06
CA VAL A 71 2.35 6.53 -10.50
C VAL A 71 1.13 6.90 -11.38
N GLY A 72 -0.08 6.77 -10.84
CA GLY A 72 -1.35 6.98 -11.54
C GLY A 72 -1.75 5.82 -12.45
N ASP A 73 -2.80 6.02 -13.25
CA ASP A 73 -3.47 5.04 -14.12
C ASP A 73 -2.55 4.28 -15.09
N SER A 74 -1.36 4.83 -15.35
CA SER A 74 -0.33 4.21 -16.20
C SER A 74 0.26 2.92 -15.62
N TRP A 75 0.03 2.64 -14.33
CA TRP A 75 0.50 1.42 -13.66
C TRP A 75 -0.64 0.66 -12.96
N PRO A 76 -1.30 -0.30 -13.66
CA PRO A 76 -2.19 -1.25 -12.99
C PRO A 76 -1.40 -2.11 -11.99
N LEU A 77 -2.05 -2.59 -10.93
CA LEU A 77 -1.46 -3.48 -9.91
C LEU A 77 -1.79 -4.96 -10.16
N PRO A 78 -1.12 -5.66 -11.11
CA PRO A 78 -1.20 -7.12 -11.18
C PRO A 78 -0.31 -7.74 -10.09
N LEU A 79 -0.70 -8.93 -9.62
CA LEU A 79 0.00 -9.73 -8.58
C LEU A 79 1.44 -10.17 -8.95
N LYS A 80 1.95 -9.89 -10.15
CA LYS A 80 3.32 -10.22 -10.55
C LYS A 80 4.31 -9.17 -10.04
N ARG A 81 4.66 -9.27 -8.75
CA ARG A 81 5.61 -8.35 -8.07
C ARG A 81 7.02 -8.93 -7.86
N SER A 82 7.39 -10.01 -8.53
CA SER A 82 8.73 -10.65 -8.40
C SER A 82 9.89 -9.83 -9.00
N PHE A 83 9.67 -8.58 -9.38
CA PHE A 83 10.71 -7.65 -9.85
C PHE A 83 11.69 -7.28 -8.73
N LEU A 84 11.27 -7.36 -7.46
CA LEU A 84 12.12 -7.03 -6.30
C LEU A 84 13.44 -7.80 -6.27
N PHE A 85 13.42 -9.07 -6.71
CA PHE A 85 14.60 -9.93 -6.75
C PHE A 85 15.31 -9.95 -8.12
N SER A 86 14.90 -9.10 -9.06
CA SER A 86 15.55 -8.99 -10.37
C SER A 86 16.02 -7.56 -10.64
N ASP A 87 15.11 -6.61 -10.67
CA ASP A 87 15.32 -5.30 -11.26
C ASP A 87 16.45 -4.51 -10.59
N PRO A 88 16.60 -4.48 -9.25
CA PRO A 88 17.72 -3.78 -8.60
C PRO A 88 19.11 -4.24 -9.06
N TYR A 89 19.25 -5.50 -9.48
CA TYR A 89 20.52 -6.13 -9.87
C TYR A 89 20.86 -5.97 -11.36
N PHE A 90 20.00 -5.29 -12.13
CA PHE A 90 20.18 -5.00 -13.55
C PHE A 90 19.90 -3.53 -13.84
N ASP A 91 20.20 -3.09 -15.07
CA ASP A 91 19.79 -1.76 -15.52
C ASP A 91 18.31 -1.77 -15.94
N ALA A 92 17.44 -1.64 -14.93
CA ALA A 92 15.99 -1.63 -15.12
C ALA A 92 15.46 -0.20 -15.15
N LYS A 93 14.46 0.05 -16.02
CA LYS A 93 13.83 1.37 -16.23
C LYS A 93 13.33 2.04 -14.94
N MET A 94 12.89 1.26 -13.96
CA MET A 94 12.29 1.75 -12.72
C MET A 94 13.32 2.02 -11.61
N ASN A 95 14.57 1.62 -11.79
CA ASN A 95 15.59 1.84 -10.78
C ASN A 95 15.92 3.33 -10.67
N ARG A 96 16.04 3.81 -9.44
CA ARG A 96 16.48 5.16 -9.14
C ARG A 96 17.37 5.14 -7.90
N HIS A 97 18.40 5.96 -7.93
CA HIS A 97 19.31 6.21 -6.81
C HIS A 97 19.80 7.65 -6.87
N THR A 98 20.42 8.12 -5.79
CA THR A 98 21.01 9.46 -5.73
C THR A 98 22.27 9.49 -6.61
N SER A 99 22.15 10.09 -7.79
CA SER A 99 23.23 10.23 -8.77
C SER A 99 23.81 11.65 -8.71
N PRO A 100 25.14 11.82 -8.80
CA PRO A 100 26.14 10.78 -9.11
C PRO A 100 26.69 10.00 -7.91
N GLN A 101 26.27 10.34 -6.68
CA GLN A 101 26.94 9.92 -5.46
C GLN A 101 26.92 8.40 -5.22
N LEU A 102 25.89 7.70 -5.70
CA LEU A 102 25.73 6.26 -5.53
C LEU A 102 26.02 5.46 -6.82
N ASP A 103 26.41 6.11 -7.91
CA ASP A 103 26.60 5.45 -9.21
C ASP A 103 27.65 4.33 -9.14
N GLY A 104 28.76 4.57 -8.43
CA GLY A 104 29.81 3.56 -8.22
C GLY A 104 29.30 2.34 -7.46
N LEU A 105 28.58 2.54 -6.35
CA LEU A 105 28.00 1.46 -5.56
C LEU A 105 26.96 0.65 -6.35
N VAL A 106 26.14 1.33 -7.16
CA VAL A 106 25.16 0.67 -8.02
C VAL A 106 25.86 -0.13 -9.12
N ALA A 107 26.96 0.38 -9.68
CA ALA A 107 27.77 -0.35 -10.65
C ALA A 107 28.38 -1.62 -10.03
N ASP A 108 28.94 -1.52 -8.83
CA ASP A 108 29.51 -2.65 -8.09
C ASP A 108 28.44 -3.71 -7.79
N LEU A 109 27.29 -3.30 -7.25
CA LEU A 109 26.15 -4.19 -6.97
C LEU A 109 25.68 -4.91 -8.24
N ARG A 110 25.59 -4.20 -9.37
CA ARG A 110 25.17 -4.78 -10.66
C ARG A 110 26.25 -5.63 -11.31
N ALA A 111 27.52 -5.49 -10.94
CA ALA A 111 28.60 -6.34 -11.44
C ALA A 111 28.75 -7.64 -10.62
N ASP A 112 28.28 -7.64 -9.37
CA ASP A 112 28.40 -8.78 -8.47
C ASP A 112 27.54 -9.98 -8.93
N ARG A 113 28.21 -11.05 -9.34
CA ARG A 113 27.58 -12.30 -9.77
C ARG A 113 27.03 -13.08 -8.59
N ASP A 114 27.76 -13.16 -7.49
CA ASP A 114 27.42 -14.04 -6.38
C ASP A 114 26.22 -13.47 -5.63
N LEU A 115 26.14 -12.13 -5.50
CA LEU A 115 24.95 -11.44 -5.02
C LEU A 115 23.70 -11.76 -5.87
N LYS A 116 23.84 -11.79 -7.21
CA LYS A 116 22.72 -12.15 -8.11
C LYS A 116 22.26 -13.59 -7.92
N VAL A 117 23.18 -14.52 -7.68
CA VAL A 117 22.85 -15.93 -7.41
C VAL A 117 22.04 -16.04 -6.12
N GLU A 118 22.49 -15.39 -5.05
CA GLU A 118 21.75 -15.38 -3.78
C GLU A 118 20.38 -14.69 -3.91
N ALA A 119 20.28 -13.59 -4.67
CA ALA A 119 19.00 -12.95 -4.97
C ALA A 119 18.02 -13.90 -5.69
N GLN A 120 18.50 -14.71 -6.65
CA GLN A 120 17.65 -15.72 -7.30
C GLN A 120 17.26 -16.86 -6.36
N ARG A 121 18.14 -17.26 -5.43
CA ARG A 121 17.80 -18.24 -4.40
C ARG A 121 16.68 -17.72 -3.49
N LEU A 122 16.78 -16.48 -3.02
CA LEU A 122 15.74 -15.84 -2.20
C LEU A 122 14.43 -15.69 -2.97
N LYS A 123 14.50 -15.33 -4.27
CA LYS A 123 13.33 -15.31 -5.15
C LYS A 123 12.62 -16.66 -5.22
N HIS A 124 13.38 -17.74 -5.30
CA HIS A 124 12.83 -19.09 -5.35
C HIS A 124 12.11 -19.43 -4.04
N ILE A 125 12.73 -19.15 -2.89
CA ILE A 125 12.11 -19.34 -1.57
C ILE A 125 10.80 -18.55 -1.49
N PHE A 126 10.85 -17.24 -1.78
CA PHE A 126 9.68 -16.35 -1.74
C PHE A 126 8.52 -16.80 -2.64
N ALA A 127 8.83 -17.39 -3.80
CA ALA A 127 7.81 -17.76 -4.79
C ALA A 127 7.25 -19.18 -4.61
N ALA A 128 7.98 -20.07 -3.94
CA ALA A 128 7.68 -21.51 -3.93
C ALA A 128 7.49 -22.11 -2.54
N ASN A 129 7.90 -21.41 -1.48
CA ASN A 129 7.72 -21.86 -0.11
C ASN A 129 6.48 -21.18 0.49
N ALA A 130 5.57 -21.96 1.05
CA ALA A 130 4.30 -21.48 1.60
C ALA A 130 4.14 -22.00 3.03
N GLU A 131 4.96 -21.46 3.93
CA GLU A 131 5.07 -21.88 5.33
C GLU A 131 3.97 -21.25 6.19
N THR A 132 3.67 -19.97 5.99
CA THR A 132 2.71 -19.23 6.81
C THR A 132 2.10 -18.04 6.09
N LEU A 133 0.99 -17.52 6.60
CA LEU A 133 0.43 -16.25 6.14
C LEU A 133 1.33 -15.09 6.62
N LEU A 134 2.07 -14.48 5.70
CA LEU A 134 2.93 -13.33 5.94
C LEU A 134 2.17 -12.03 5.72
N HIS A 135 2.65 -10.94 6.33
CA HIS A 135 2.18 -9.57 6.04
C HIS A 135 2.53 -9.13 4.62
N GLY A 136 3.66 -9.59 4.09
CA GLY A 136 4.14 -9.31 2.73
C GLY A 136 4.79 -7.93 2.51
N ASP A 137 4.69 -7.01 3.48
CA ASP A 137 5.27 -5.65 3.41
C ASP A 137 5.51 -5.03 4.80
N LEU A 138 6.14 -5.79 5.70
CA LEU A 138 6.35 -5.37 7.10
C LEU A 138 7.64 -4.55 7.26
N HIS A 139 7.64 -3.33 6.74
CA HIS A 139 8.68 -2.33 7.04
C HIS A 139 8.21 -1.36 8.14
N SER A 140 9.08 -0.46 8.59
CA SER A 140 8.77 0.46 9.71
C SER A 140 7.62 1.43 9.43
N GLY A 141 7.27 1.66 8.16
CA GLY A 141 6.09 2.46 7.78
C GLY A 141 4.77 1.73 7.97
N SER A 142 4.80 0.39 8.07
CA SER A 142 3.63 -0.47 8.31
C SER A 142 3.39 -0.70 9.81
N ILE A 143 4.06 0.07 10.68
CA ILE A 143 3.98 -0.05 12.13
C ILE A 143 3.70 1.33 12.73
N MET A 144 2.58 1.46 13.44
CA MET A 144 2.26 2.65 14.24
C MET A 144 2.59 2.38 15.71
N VAL A 145 3.24 3.35 16.36
CA VAL A 145 3.68 3.21 17.75
C VAL A 145 3.28 4.42 18.60
N THR A 146 3.04 4.15 19.88
CA THR A 146 3.08 5.14 20.96
C THR A 146 4.15 4.68 21.97
N ASP A 147 4.33 5.41 23.07
CA ASP A 147 5.23 4.98 24.14
C ASP A 147 4.83 3.63 24.78
N SER A 148 3.56 3.21 24.62
CA SER A 148 3.00 2.03 25.28
C SER A 148 2.28 1.06 24.34
N GLU A 149 2.05 1.41 23.08
CA GLU A 149 1.36 0.57 22.11
C GLU A 149 2.11 0.40 20.80
N THR A 150 1.92 -0.74 20.16
CA THR A 150 2.43 -1.04 18.81
C THR A 150 1.32 -1.70 18.01
N ARG A 151 1.02 -1.16 16.83
CA ARG A 151 -0.01 -1.66 15.92
C ARG A 151 0.59 -1.87 14.53
N MET A 152 0.48 -3.10 14.02
CA MET A 152 0.80 -3.40 12.62
C MET A 152 -0.40 -3.03 11.75
N ILE A 153 -0.15 -2.39 10.61
CA ILE A 153 -1.16 -1.96 9.65
C ILE A 153 -0.77 -2.39 8.24
N ASP A 154 -1.74 -2.39 7.34
CA ASP A 154 -1.53 -2.54 5.90
C ASP A 154 -1.02 -3.90 5.37
N PRO A 155 -1.64 -5.03 5.73
CA PRO A 155 -1.26 -6.34 5.19
C PRO A 155 -1.78 -6.55 3.75
N GLU A 156 -1.74 -5.54 2.88
CA GLU A 156 -2.28 -5.61 1.51
C GLU A 156 -1.44 -6.49 0.57
N PHE A 157 -0.22 -6.81 0.98
CA PHE A 157 0.67 -7.76 0.31
C PHE A 157 0.64 -9.15 0.93
N ALA A 158 -0.28 -9.42 1.86
CA ALA A 158 -0.30 -10.68 2.56
C ALA A 158 -0.46 -11.87 1.61
N PHE A 159 0.36 -12.89 1.82
CA PHE A 159 0.37 -14.11 1.02
C PHE A 159 0.91 -15.27 1.87
N TYR A 160 0.70 -16.50 1.42
CA TYR A 160 1.37 -17.66 2.01
C TYR A 160 2.78 -17.76 1.44
N GLY A 161 3.77 -17.49 2.28
CA GLY A 161 5.20 -17.47 1.94
C GLY A 161 6.05 -18.22 2.93
#